data_AF-A0A7X7CXC9-F1
#
_entry.id   AF-A0A7X7CXC9-F1
#
_cell.length_a   1.000
_cell.length_b   1.000
_cell.length_c   1.000
_cell.angle_alpha   90.00
_cell.angle_beta   90.00
_cell.angle_gamma   90.00
#
_symmetry.space_group_name_H-M   'P 1'
#
loop_
_entity.id
_entity.type
_entity.pdbx_description
1 polymer ?
#
loop_
_entity_poly.entity_id
_entity_poly.type
_entity_poly.pdbx_seq_one_letter_code
_entity_poly.pdbx_strand_id
1 'polypeptide(L)' 'MITKDHIRKLVTEHLSGTGIFLVDVRLSSTGRITVLIDRPEGVRIEDCATLSRQISNDLGEEGGDYELNVSSPGL' A
#
# COMPACT_ATOMS: atom_id res chain seq x y z
N MET A 1 -4.78 -4.68 16.01
CA MET A 1 -5.36 -3.42 15.49
C MET A 1 -4.42 -2.88 14.45
N ILE A 2 -4.88 -2.73 13.21
CA ILE A 2 -4.06 -2.16 12.14
C ILE A 2 -3.89 -0.65 12.39
N THR A 3 -2.66 -0.18 12.36
CA THR A 3 -2.33 1.25 12.52
C THR A 3 -1.74 1.80 11.24
N LYS A 4 -2.01 3.08 10.94
CA LYS A 4 -1.42 3.77 9.78
C LYS A 4 0.11 3.67 9.75
N ASP A 5 0.76 3.73 10.90
CA ASP A 5 2.22 3.60 11.00
C ASP A 5 2.73 2.21 10.59
N HIS A 6 2.00 1.17 10.99
CA HIS A 6 2.32 -0.22 10.63
C HIS A 6 2.27 -0.40 9.12
N ILE A 7 1.16 0.02 8.49
CA ILE A 7 1.00 -0.03 7.02
C ILE A 7 2.10 0.77 6.34
N ARG A 8 2.40 1.98 6.83
CA ARG A 8 3.46 2.83 6.25
C ARG A 8 4.81 2.13 6.26
N LYS A 9 5.21 1.52 7.38
CA LYS A 9 6.47 0.79 7.48
C LYS A 9 6.52 -0.38 6.50
N LEU A 10 5.47 -1.19 6.51
CA LEU A 10 5.33 -2.39 5.70
C LEU A 10 5.41 -2.05 4.20
N VAL A 11 4.67 -1.03 3.78
CA VAL A 11 4.75 -0.47 2.42
C VAL A 11 6.16 0.02 2.11
N THR A 12 6.78 0.81 3.00
CA THR A 12 8.12 1.36 2.75
C THR A 12 9.18 0.27 2.58
N GLU A 13 9.08 -0.82 3.35
CA GLU A 13 9.97 -1.98 3.24
C GLU A 13 9.84 -2.65 1.87
N HIS A 14 8.61 -2.86 1.40
CA HIS A 14 8.35 -3.44 0.08
C HIS A 14 8.74 -2.52 -1.09
N LEU A 15 8.64 -1.20 -0.89
CA LEU A 15 9.04 -0.22 -1.88
C LEU A 15 10.57 -0.10 -1.99
N SER A 16 11.30 -0.49 -0.96
CA SER A 16 12.76 -0.42 -0.93
C SER A 16 13.39 -1.23 -2.07
N GLY A 17 14.20 -0.57 -2.90
CA GLY A 17 14.84 -1.19 -4.06
C GLY A 17 13.98 -1.28 -5.34
N THR A 18 12.70 -0.89 -5.29
CA THR A 18 11.82 -0.88 -6.48
C THR A 18 11.84 0.45 -7.24
N GLY A 19 12.36 1.52 -6.62
CA GLY A 19 12.32 2.88 -7.17
C GLY A 19 10.96 3.59 -7.03
N ILE A 20 9.98 2.92 -6.44
CA ILE A 20 8.66 3.47 -6.11
C ILE A 20 8.75 4.11 -4.71
N PHE A 21 8.02 5.21 -4.50
CA PHE A 21 7.92 5.88 -3.21
C PHE A 21 6.47 5.99 -2.76
N LEU A 22 6.28 5.99 -1.44
CA LEU A 22 4.99 6.19 -0.80
C LEU A 22 4.63 7.68 -0.85
N VAL A 23 3.47 8.01 -1.40
CA VAL A 23 2.94 9.37 -1.47
C VAL A 23 2.03 9.67 -0.28
N ASP A 24 1.02 8.83 -0.07
CA ASP A 24 0.09 8.98 1.06
C ASP A 24 -0.47 7.63 1.50
N VAL A 25 -0.85 7.55 2.78
CA VAL A 25 -1.57 6.38 3.33
C VAL A 25 -2.77 6.89 4.09
N ARG A 26 -3.96 6.41 3.75
CA ARG A 26 -5.19 6.70 4.46
C ARG A 26 -5.73 5.42 5.06
N LEU A 27 -6.07 5.50 6.34
CA LEU A 27 -6.77 4.44 7.06
C LEU A 27 -8.10 5.02 7.51
N SER A 28 -9.19 4.42 7.06
CA SER A 28 -10.55 4.78 7.45
C SER A 28 -10.97 4.01 8.70
N SER A 29 -11.87 4.59 9.49
CA SER A 29 -12.44 3.93 10.68
C SER A 29 -13.23 2.64 10.36
N THR A 30 -13.59 2.44 9.10
CA THR A 30 -14.26 1.23 8.59
C THR A 30 -13.30 0.12 8.14
N GLY A 31 -11.99 0.27 8.35
CA GLY A 31 -10.99 -0.72 7.89
C GLY A 31 -10.55 -0.55 6.43
N ARG A 32 -10.93 0.57 5.78
CA ARG A 32 -10.47 0.89 4.41
C ARG A 32 -9.05 1.47 4.43
N ILE A 33 -8.12 0.84 3.73
CA ILE A 33 -6.74 1.25 3.59
C ILE A 33 -6.52 1.73 2.15
N THR A 34 -6.14 2.99 1.98
CA THR A 34 -5.77 3.55 0.68
C THR A 34 -4.31 3.93 0.71
N VAL A 35 -3.52 3.36 -0.20
CA VAL A 35 -2.10 3.61 -0.35
C VAL A 35 -1.88 4.26 -1.70
N LEU A 36 -1.34 5.48 -1.68
CA LEU A 36 -0.91 6.18 -2.87
C LEU A 36 0.60 5.99 -3.04
N ILE A 37 0.99 5.46 -4.19
CA ILE A 37 2.39 5.24 -4.57
C ILE A 37 2.71 5.95 -5.86
N ASP A 38 3.94 6.40 -6.01
CA ASP A 38 4.39 7.03 -7.24
C ASP A 38 5.85 6.65 -7.55
N ARG A 39 6.27 6.81 -8.80
CA ARG A 39 7.65 6.54 -9.20
C ARG A 39 8.04 7.51 -10.32
N PRO A 40 9.29 8.00 -10.35
CA PRO A 40 9.73 8.98 -11.34
C PRO A 40 9.65 8.45 -12.79
N GLU A 41 9.75 7.14 -12.98
CA GLU A 41 9.60 6.47 -14.29
C GLU A 41 8.15 6.09 -14.64
N GLY A 42 7.15 6.52 -13.85
CA GLY A 42 5.72 6.26 -14.04
C GLY A 42 5.25 4.86 -13.60
N VAL A 43 4.29 4.79 -12.66
CA VAL A 43 3.85 3.53 -12.03
C VAL A 43 3.14 2.62 -13.04
N ARG A 44 3.48 1.33 -13.05
CA ARG A 44 2.77 0.34 -13.88
C ARG A 44 1.67 -0.34 -13.07
N ILE A 45 0.66 -0.85 -13.77
CA ILE A 45 -0.43 -1.63 -13.16
C ILE A 45 0.13 -2.85 -12.40
N GLU A 46 1.18 -3.47 -12.92
CA GLU A 46 1.88 -4.58 -12.26
C GLU A 46 2.53 -4.19 -10.93
N ASP A 47 3.04 -2.96 -10.81
CA ASP A 47 3.63 -2.45 -9.57
C ASP A 47 2.55 -2.33 -8.48
N CYS A 48 1.40 -1.73 -8.83
CA CYS A 48 0.25 -1.62 -7.94
C CYS A 48 -0.28 -3.00 -7.51
N ALA A 49 -0.38 -3.93 -8.47
CA ALA A 49 -0.86 -5.28 -8.21
C ALA A 49 0.09 -6.06 -7.29
N THR A 50 1.40 -5.94 -7.54
CA THR A 50 2.44 -6.60 -6.73
C THR A 50 2.43 -6.08 -5.31
N LEU A 51 2.44 -4.75 -5.15
CA LEU A 51 2.43 -4.12 -3.83
C LEU A 51 1.15 -4.44 -3.05
N SER A 52 -0.01 -4.37 -3.71
CA SER A 52 -1.30 -4.76 -3.12
C SER A 52 -1.24 -6.20 -2.59
N ARG A 53 -0.69 -7.12 -3.38
CA ARG A 53 -0.56 -8.53 -3.00
C ARG A 53 0.42 -8.76 -1.85
N GLN A 54 1.53 -8.03 -1.83
CA GLN A 54 2.50 -8.11 -0.73
C GLN A 54 1.90 -7.59 0.57
N ILE A 55 1.32 -6.39 0.56
CA ILE A 55 0.70 -5.78 1.73
C ILE A 55 -0.44 -6.66 2.26
N SER A 56 -1.30 -7.18 1.38
CA SER A 56 -2.39 -8.07 1.79
C SER A 56 -1.90 -9.41 2.36
N ASN A 57 -0.80 -9.95 1.83
CA ASN A 57 -0.18 -11.15 2.39
C ASN A 57 0.41 -10.91 3.80
N ASP A 58 1.02 -9.74 4.02
CA ASP A 58 1.63 -9.38 5.29
C ASP A 58 0.60 -9.02 6.36
N LEU A 59 -0.45 -8.28 5.99
CA LEU A 59 -1.63 -8.06 6.84
C LEU A 59 -2.37 -9.36 7.14
N GLY A 60 -2.36 -10.30 6.18
CA GLY A 60 -2.90 -11.65 6.33
C GLY A 60 -4.30 -11.69 6.94
N GLU A 61 -4.58 -12.77 7.67
CA GLU A 61 -5.82 -12.94 8.43
C GLU A 61 -5.87 -12.07 9.71
N GLU A 62 -4.71 -11.57 10.17
CA GLU A 62 -4.61 -10.65 11.32
C GLU A 62 -5.25 -9.30 11.06
N GLY A 63 -5.37 -8.91 9.78
CA GLY A 63 -6.00 -7.66 9.40
C GLY A 63 -7.52 -7.64 9.53
N GLY A 64 -8.18 -8.81 9.60
CA GLY A 64 -9.64 -8.93 9.58
C GLY A 64 -10.27 -8.43 8.28
N ASP A 65 -11.51 -7.91 8.35
CA ASP A 65 -12.18 -7.25 7.21
C ASP A 65 -11.55 -5.86 6.97
N TYR A 66 -10.54 -5.83 6.10
CA TYR A 66 -9.98 -4.59 5.56
C TYR A 66 -10.12 -4.55 4.04
N GLU A 67 -10.18 -3.35 3.49
CA GLU A 67 -10.16 -3.15 2.04
C GLU A 67 -8.90 -2.38 1.68
N LEU A 68 -7.96 -3.05 0.99
CA LEU A 68 -6.73 -2.43 0.53
C LEU A 68 -6.89 -1.92 -0.91
N ASN A 69 -6.63 -0.64 -1.11
CA ASN A 69 -6.58 -0.01 -2.42
C ASN A 69 -5.19 0.62 -2.63
N VAL A 70 -4.49 0.17 -3.67
CA VAL A 70 -3.19 0.72 -4.08
C VAL A 70 -3.38 1.42 -5.41
N SER A 71 -3.09 2.73 -5.46
CA SER A 71 -3.27 3.56 -6.65
C SER A 71 -2.12 4.57 -6.79
N SER A 72 -1.96 5.13 -7.99
CA SER A 72 -1.02 6.24 -8.25
C SER A 72 -1.75 7.58 -8.29
N PRO A 73 -1.16 8.66 -7.74
CA PRO A 73 -1.74 9.99 -7.83
C PRO A 73 -1.62 10.53 -9.26
N GLY A 74 -2.69 10.40 -10.04
CA GLY A 74 -2.76 10.95 -11.40
C GLY A 74 -3.12 9.95 -12.49
N LEU A 75 -3.48 8.71 -12.14
CA LEU A 75 -4.11 7.75 -13.05
C LEU A 75 -5.64 7.96 -13.12
#